data_AF-A0A223SD46-F1
#
_entry.id   AF-A0A223SD46-F1
#
_cell.length_a   1.000
_cell.length_b   1.000
_cell.length_c   1.000
_cell.angle_alpha   90.00
_cell.angle_beta   90.00
_cell.angle_gamma   90.00
#
_symmetry.space_group_name_H-M   'P 1'
#
loop_
_entity.id
_entity.type
_entity.pdbx_description
1 polymer ?
#
loop_
_entity_poly.entity_id
_entity_poly.type
_entity_poly.pdbx_seq_one_letter_code
_entity_poly.pdbx_strand_id
1 'polypeptide(L)'
;MVAALASGILAVVGPPPNGPFGVPLIVPVLLAAAFAARVLPGRIGAGIGLLAVVIAVAAAIRFLGADLVGDRSVVEVAVGLVQFAGLGAAAYAAVRQLIARRSDAEGRSHDASRPAQIIGLLGMCAIGAELLAAYDDSTGDPGAVAFALIFFGALYGAPALLARDLVRRCGWGWPSLLLLFAALGTAQACLIDQSMFSVDYQGYEGWQETRQATLIPALGIGATNAYNFIVGHVIYSFAAPVALAEAWVPRRARQPWLGPIGTVVAVLAYGGAAALILSDPESRSGTPPQLAVSAGMVAAFIAAAALIGRRRASGSHRTTEFAGRLPVGPVFAIALLAAVIPALSSEGWGGVLVSLAVTGGFGIAILVTARTRGWSLRHSAVVAFAFLLVRGLLAFTYFPLIGDVAPVPKYAHNTILILVVVATGWLAVRRGAGDGRKEAAHGS
;
A
#
# COMPACT_ATOMS: atom_id res chain seq x y z
N MET A 1 14.61 33.19 -18.51
CA MET A 1 15.51 34.29 -18.11
C MET A 1 15.85 34.25 -16.63
N VAL A 2 14.88 34.28 -15.71
CA VAL A 2 15.12 34.19 -14.25
C VAL A 2 15.84 32.89 -13.82
N ALA A 3 15.52 31.74 -14.43
CA ALA A 3 16.21 30.47 -14.16
C ALA A 3 17.63 30.36 -14.76
N ALA A 4 17.96 31.16 -15.78
CA ALA A 4 19.32 31.18 -16.34
C ALA A 4 20.26 32.08 -15.52
N LEU A 5 19.70 33.11 -14.88
CA LEU A 5 20.43 33.95 -13.91
C LEU A 5 20.72 33.21 -12.59
N ALA A 6 19.83 32.30 -12.17
CA ALA A 6 20.06 31.48 -10.98
C ALA A 6 21.21 30.44 -11.14
N SER A 7 21.48 29.98 -12.37
CA SER A 7 22.58 29.05 -12.65
C SER A 7 23.96 29.72 -12.71
N GLY A 8 24.03 31.04 -12.91
CA GLY A 8 25.28 31.79 -12.96
C GLY A 8 25.82 32.24 -11.59
N ILE A 9 24.99 32.25 -10.55
CA ILE A 9 25.36 32.81 -9.23
C ILE A 9 25.97 31.76 -8.27
N LEU A 10 25.92 30.47 -8.62
CA LEU A 10 26.49 29.39 -7.79
C LEU A 10 27.98 29.10 -8.03
N ALA A 11 28.69 29.92 -8.82
CA ALA A 11 30.10 29.69 -9.16
C ALA A 11 31.12 30.44 -8.27
N VAL A 12 30.70 31.15 -7.21
CA VAL A 12 31.64 31.95 -6.39
C VAL A 12 31.35 31.81 -4.90
N VAL A 13 31.89 30.77 -4.25
CA VAL A 13 32.39 30.74 -2.84
C VAL A 13 33.30 29.50 -2.75
N GLY A 14 34.60 29.58 -3.07
CA GLY A 14 35.73 29.75 -2.14
C GLY A 14 36.75 28.59 -2.33
N PRO A 15 38.08 28.82 -2.35
CA PRO A 15 39.09 27.79 -2.65
C PRO A 15 39.44 26.90 -1.43
N PRO A 16 40.04 25.70 -1.62
CA PRO A 16 40.15 24.66 -0.59
C PRO A 16 41.52 24.63 0.10
N PRO A 17 41.64 24.09 1.33
CA PRO A 17 42.87 23.48 1.79
C PRO A 17 42.84 21.99 1.42
N ASN A 18 43.50 21.65 0.30
CA ASN A 18 44.11 20.35 -0.01
C ASN A 18 43.24 19.19 -0.56
N GLY A 19 42.54 19.41 -1.68
CA GLY A 19 42.05 18.31 -2.53
C GLY A 19 41.63 18.79 -3.94
N PRO A 20 41.78 17.96 -5.01
CA PRO A 20 41.34 18.35 -6.35
C PRO A 20 39.81 18.48 -6.39
N PHE A 21 39.31 19.59 -6.96
CA PHE A 21 37.89 19.83 -7.21
C PHE A 21 37.30 18.71 -8.08
N GLY A 22 36.51 17.82 -7.48
CA GLY A 22 35.60 16.94 -8.20
C GLY A 22 34.19 17.49 -8.07
N VAL A 23 33.66 18.17 -9.09
CA VAL A 23 32.21 18.37 -9.18
C VAL A 23 31.60 16.96 -9.22
N PRO A 24 30.67 16.59 -8.32
CA PRO A 24 30.04 15.28 -8.39
C PRO A 24 29.45 15.09 -9.78
N LEU A 25 29.84 14.02 -10.46
CA LEU A 25 29.47 13.69 -11.85
C LEU A 25 27.95 13.81 -12.12
N ILE A 26 27.15 13.74 -11.05
CA ILE A 26 25.70 13.86 -11.00
C ILE A 26 25.19 15.24 -11.45
N VAL A 27 25.87 16.34 -11.12
CA VAL A 27 25.41 17.70 -11.47
C VAL A 27 25.45 17.95 -12.99
N PRO A 28 26.56 17.65 -13.70
CA PRO A 28 26.59 17.70 -15.17
C PRO A 28 25.57 16.77 -15.83
N VAL A 29 25.36 15.56 -15.27
CA VAL A 29 24.42 14.56 -15.80
C VAL A 29 22.97 15.03 -15.68
N LEU A 30 22.59 15.63 -14.56
CA LEU A 30 21.24 16.17 -14.35
C LEU A 30 20.96 17.39 -15.24
N LEU A 31 21.95 18.26 -15.43
CA LEU A 31 21.84 19.40 -16.33
C LEU A 31 21.75 18.96 -17.80
N ALA A 32 22.55 17.96 -18.21
CA ALA A 32 22.49 17.36 -19.53
C ALA A 32 21.14 16.66 -19.78
N ALA A 33 20.59 15.96 -18.78
CA ALA A 33 19.28 15.32 -18.86
C ALA A 33 18.13 16.35 -18.93
N ALA A 34 18.20 17.44 -18.17
CA ALA A 34 17.23 18.53 -18.24
C ALA A 34 17.28 19.25 -19.60
N PHE A 35 18.47 19.42 -20.17
CA PHE A 35 18.66 19.95 -21.52
C PHE A 35 18.13 18.98 -22.58
N ALA A 36 18.44 17.69 -22.47
CA ALA A 36 17.95 16.64 -23.37
C ALA A 36 16.42 16.53 -23.34
N ALA A 37 15.79 16.59 -22.16
CA ALA A 37 14.34 16.62 -22.00
C ALA A 37 13.70 17.88 -22.64
N ARG A 38 14.45 18.99 -22.70
CA ARG A 38 14.00 20.24 -23.32
C ARG A 38 14.11 20.23 -24.85
N VAL A 39 15.13 19.58 -25.39
CA VAL A 39 15.49 19.65 -26.82
C VAL A 39 14.97 18.45 -27.63
N LEU A 40 14.87 17.26 -27.02
CA LEU A 40 14.44 16.05 -27.72
C LEU A 40 12.90 15.92 -27.77
N PRO A 41 12.29 15.70 -28.95
CA PRO A 41 10.85 15.62 -29.08
C PRO A 41 10.27 14.30 -28.54
N GLY A 42 9.11 14.42 -27.87
CA GLY A 42 8.20 13.30 -27.59
C GLY A 42 8.59 12.41 -26.42
N ARG A 43 8.35 11.10 -26.56
CA ARG A 43 8.52 10.09 -25.51
C ARG A 43 9.98 9.87 -25.10
N ILE A 44 10.92 10.24 -25.98
CA ILE A 44 12.36 10.04 -25.78
C ILE A 44 12.91 11.04 -24.76
N GLY A 45 12.59 12.33 -24.90
CA GLY A 45 12.98 13.37 -23.92
C GLY A 45 12.36 13.13 -22.54
N ALA A 46 11.10 12.69 -22.49
CA ALA A 46 10.43 12.33 -21.23
C ALA A 46 11.03 11.06 -20.59
N GLY A 47 11.41 10.06 -21.39
CA GLY A 47 12.08 8.85 -20.92
C GLY A 47 13.46 9.15 -20.34
N ILE A 48 14.25 10.01 -20.99
CA ILE A 48 15.56 10.44 -20.51
C ILE A 48 15.43 11.26 -19.21
N GLY A 49 14.45 12.16 -19.14
CA GLY A 49 14.17 12.93 -17.92
C GLY A 49 13.77 12.05 -16.74
N LEU A 50 12.89 11.06 -16.97
CA LEU A 50 12.47 10.11 -15.93
C LEU A 50 13.62 9.19 -15.49
N LEU A 51 14.42 8.69 -16.43
CA LEU A 51 15.59 7.86 -16.13
C LEU A 51 16.63 8.63 -15.30
N ALA A 52 16.85 9.92 -15.60
CA ALA A 52 17.74 10.77 -14.83
C ALA A 52 17.23 11.01 -13.39
N VAL A 53 15.92 11.18 -13.21
CA VAL A 53 15.28 11.27 -11.88
C VAL A 53 15.46 9.97 -11.10
N VAL A 54 15.23 8.81 -11.72
CA VAL A 54 15.40 7.50 -11.08
C VAL A 54 16.85 7.27 -10.65
N ILE A 55 17.82 7.55 -11.52
CA ILE A 55 19.25 7.41 -11.21
C ILE A 55 19.64 8.37 -10.07
N ALA A 56 19.15 9.61 -10.08
CA ALA A 56 19.45 10.60 -9.06
C ALA A 56 18.80 10.29 -7.70
N VAL A 57 17.57 9.76 -7.67
CA VAL A 57 16.91 9.29 -6.44
C VAL A 57 17.66 8.08 -5.87
N ALA A 58 18.05 7.12 -6.71
CA ALA A 58 18.85 5.97 -6.26
C ALA A 58 20.22 6.41 -5.71
N ALA A 59 20.86 7.41 -6.31
CA ALA A 59 22.12 7.99 -5.81
C ALA A 59 21.93 8.77 -4.50
N ALA A 60 20.84 9.54 -4.37
CA ALA A 60 20.51 10.27 -3.14
C ALA A 60 20.21 9.31 -1.98
N ILE A 61 19.49 8.23 -2.24
CA ILE A 61 19.22 7.16 -1.26
C ILE A 61 20.53 6.49 -0.83
N ARG A 62 21.44 6.20 -1.77
CA ARG A 62 22.77 5.64 -1.45
C ARG A 62 23.64 6.60 -0.63
N PHE A 63 23.49 7.90 -0.86
CA PHE A 63 24.18 8.96 -0.11
C PHE A 63 23.56 9.22 1.28
N LEU A 64 22.27 8.95 1.45
CA LEU A 64 21.57 9.00 2.75
C LEU A 64 21.80 7.72 3.57
N GLY A 65 21.95 6.57 2.91
CA GLY A 65 22.20 5.26 3.55
C GLY A 65 23.65 5.00 3.95
N ALA A 66 24.60 5.80 3.45
CA ALA A 66 25.96 5.84 3.98
C ALA A 66 26.04 6.97 5.02
N ASP A 67 26.31 6.60 6.27
CA ASP A 67 26.62 7.46 7.42
C ASP A 67 25.46 8.28 8.02
N LEU A 68 24.70 7.60 8.89
CA LEU A 68 23.86 8.20 9.94
C LEU A 68 24.63 8.50 11.25
N VAL A 69 25.98 8.44 11.24
CA VAL A 69 26.81 8.83 12.38
C VAL A 69 28.03 9.61 11.88
N GLY A 70 27.96 10.95 11.90
CA GLY A 70 29.13 11.78 11.62
C GLY A 70 28.80 13.24 11.29
N ASP A 71 29.53 14.15 11.91
CA ASP A 71 29.45 15.62 11.86
C ASP A 71 29.57 16.15 10.41
N ARG A 72 28.43 16.33 9.72
CA ARG A 72 28.40 16.77 8.31
C ARG A 72 28.66 18.27 8.22
N SER A 73 29.60 18.67 7.36
CA SER A 73 29.87 20.09 7.11
C SER A 73 28.67 20.78 6.43
N VAL A 74 28.45 22.07 6.73
CA VAL A 74 27.37 22.91 6.13
C VAL A 74 27.33 22.83 4.60
N VAL A 75 28.49 22.55 3.98
CA VAL A 75 28.65 22.38 2.52
C VAL A 75 27.92 21.14 2.00
N GLU A 76 27.93 20.02 2.73
CA GLU A 76 27.26 18.78 2.30
C GLU A 76 25.73 18.90 2.37
N VAL A 77 25.23 19.59 3.39
CA VAL A 77 23.80 19.93 3.53
C VAL A 77 23.37 20.86 2.40
N ALA A 78 24.19 21.88 2.08
CA ALA A 78 23.93 22.79 0.97
C ALA A 78 23.92 22.08 -0.39
N VAL A 79 24.85 21.15 -0.63
CA VAL A 79 24.90 20.34 -1.86
C VAL A 79 23.67 19.44 -1.97
N GLY A 80 23.25 18.80 -0.88
CA GLY A 80 22.02 18.00 -0.83
C GLY A 80 20.77 18.83 -1.16
N LEU A 81 20.64 20.03 -0.59
CA LEU A 81 19.53 20.94 -0.86
C LEU A 81 19.51 21.41 -2.33
N VAL A 82 20.66 21.72 -2.92
CA VAL A 82 20.78 22.10 -4.33
C VAL A 82 20.42 20.92 -5.26
N GLN A 83 20.81 19.69 -4.91
CA GLN A 83 20.43 18.48 -5.63
C GLN A 83 18.91 18.23 -5.57
N PHE A 84 18.30 18.37 -4.39
CA PHE A 84 16.83 18.26 -4.22
C PHE A 84 16.08 19.35 -4.99
N ALA A 85 16.56 20.60 -4.96
CA ALA A 85 15.97 21.70 -5.72
C ALA A 85 16.09 21.47 -7.24
N GLY A 86 17.23 20.94 -7.71
CA GLY A 86 17.43 20.56 -9.12
C GLY A 86 16.52 19.42 -9.56
N LEU A 87 16.34 18.40 -8.72
CA LEU A 87 15.38 17.30 -8.91
C LEU A 87 13.93 17.81 -8.99
N GLY A 88 13.55 18.69 -8.07
CA GLY A 88 12.23 19.34 -8.05
C GLY A 88 11.99 20.18 -9.31
N ALA A 89 12.99 20.94 -9.76
CA ALA A 89 12.90 21.75 -10.97
C ALA A 89 12.80 20.91 -12.25
N ALA A 90 13.55 19.80 -12.34
CA ALA A 90 13.50 18.88 -13.47
C ALA A 90 12.17 18.13 -13.54
N ALA A 91 11.67 17.64 -12.40
CA ALA A 91 10.35 17.02 -12.29
C ALA A 91 9.23 18.01 -12.65
N TYR A 92 9.31 19.25 -12.14
CA TYR A 92 8.36 20.30 -12.46
C TYR A 92 8.38 20.68 -13.94
N ALA A 93 9.55 20.78 -14.57
CA ALA A 93 9.68 21.08 -16.00
C ALA A 93 9.11 19.97 -16.89
N ALA A 94 9.35 18.70 -16.55
CA ALA A 94 8.81 17.54 -17.25
C ALA A 94 7.28 17.47 -17.12
N VAL A 95 6.75 17.71 -15.91
CA VAL A 95 5.31 17.77 -15.64
C VAL A 95 4.66 18.95 -16.37
N ARG A 96 5.29 20.14 -16.36
CA ARG A 96 4.78 21.33 -17.05
C ARG A 96 4.72 21.14 -18.56
N GLN A 97 5.70 20.49 -19.19
CA GLN A 97 5.67 20.17 -20.63
C GLN A 97 4.57 19.16 -20.98
N LEU A 98 4.29 18.19 -20.10
CA LEU A 98 3.19 17.23 -20.26
C LEU A 98 1.81 17.88 -20.09
N ILE A 99 1.70 18.90 -19.22
CA ILE A 99 0.46 19.67 -18.98
C ILE A 99 0.19 20.67 -20.12
N ALA A 100 1.22 21.41 -20.58
CA ALA A 100 1.07 22.42 -21.62
C ALA A 100 0.53 21.82 -22.94
N ARG A 101 0.91 20.59 -23.30
CA ARG A 101 0.39 19.89 -24.49
C ARG A 101 -1.00 19.28 -24.33
N ARG A 102 -1.52 19.23 -23.09
CA ARG A 102 -2.89 18.77 -22.81
C ARG A 102 -3.90 19.92 -22.78
N SER A 103 -3.42 21.16 -22.77
CA SER A 103 -4.24 22.36 -22.72
C SER A 103 -4.93 22.65 -24.07
N ASP A 104 -4.40 22.08 -25.16
CA ASP A 104 -4.99 22.17 -26.50
C ASP A 104 -6.05 21.09 -26.77
N ALA A 105 -6.28 20.16 -25.83
CA ALA A 105 -7.22 19.06 -25.96
C ALA A 105 -8.20 18.98 -24.77
N GLU A 106 -9.33 19.67 -24.96
CA GLU A 106 -10.64 19.42 -24.34
C GLU A 106 -10.89 19.87 -22.89
N GLY A 107 -11.77 20.87 -22.77
CA GLY A 107 -12.43 21.28 -21.53
C GLY A 107 -13.36 20.21 -20.96
N ARG A 108 -12.90 19.49 -19.93
CA ARG A 108 -13.75 18.72 -19.00
C ARG A 108 -13.42 19.18 -17.59
N SER A 109 -14.44 19.52 -16.80
CA SER A 109 -14.29 19.85 -15.38
C SER A 109 -13.44 18.78 -14.67
N HIS A 110 -12.34 19.19 -14.03
CA HIS A 110 -11.48 18.28 -13.29
C HIS A 110 -12.26 17.63 -12.14
N ASP A 111 -12.59 16.35 -12.29
CA ASP A 111 -13.28 15.55 -11.29
C ASP A 111 -12.31 15.18 -10.16
N ALA A 112 -12.21 16.06 -9.15
CA ALA A 112 -11.32 15.92 -8.00
C ALA A 112 -11.60 14.66 -7.14
N SER A 113 -12.76 14.02 -7.34
CA SER A 113 -13.14 12.83 -6.57
C SER A 113 -12.29 11.60 -6.89
N ARG A 114 -11.71 11.50 -8.10
CA ARG A 114 -10.86 10.35 -8.46
C ARG A 114 -9.49 10.41 -7.77
N PRO A 115 -8.72 11.52 -7.84
CA PRO A 115 -7.50 11.67 -7.07
C PRO A 115 -7.71 11.46 -5.56
N ALA A 116 -8.78 12.03 -4.99
CA ALA A 116 -9.11 11.86 -3.57
C ALA A 116 -9.38 10.39 -3.20
N GLN A 117 -10.06 9.64 -4.07
CA GLN A 117 -10.32 8.21 -3.86
C GLN A 117 -9.04 7.37 -3.90
N ILE A 118 -8.10 7.70 -4.80
CA ILE A 118 -6.79 7.04 -4.89
C ILE A 118 -5.98 7.35 -3.63
N ILE A 119 -5.84 8.62 -3.26
CA ILE A 119 -5.08 9.05 -2.07
C ILE A 119 -5.67 8.42 -0.81
N GLY A 120 -7.01 8.42 -0.69
CA GLY A 120 -7.69 7.77 0.43
C GLY A 120 -7.44 6.27 0.49
N LEU A 121 -7.39 5.57 -0.65
CA LEU A 121 -7.01 4.15 -0.67
C LEU A 121 -5.57 3.95 -0.19
N LEU A 122 -4.61 4.72 -0.73
CA LEU A 122 -3.21 4.61 -0.33
C LEU A 122 -3.05 4.81 1.18
N GLY A 123 -3.68 5.85 1.73
CA GLY A 123 -3.66 6.13 3.16
C GLY A 123 -4.33 5.03 4.00
N MET A 124 -5.48 4.51 3.56
CA MET A 124 -6.15 3.42 4.29
C MET A 124 -5.39 2.09 4.24
N CYS A 125 -4.64 1.81 3.17
CA CYS A 125 -3.74 0.67 3.11
C CYS A 125 -2.59 0.80 4.11
N ALA A 126 -1.97 1.98 4.20
CA ALA A 126 -0.92 2.25 5.18
C ALA A 126 -1.44 2.16 6.63
N ILE A 127 -2.61 2.77 6.89
CA ILE A 127 -3.27 2.70 8.20
C ILE A 127 -3.61 1.25 8.54
N GLY A 128 -4.28 0.53 7.65
CA GLY A 128 -4.70 -0.84 7.91
C GLY A 128 -3.54 -1.82 8.05
N ALA A 129 -2.44 -1.63 7.33
CA ALA A 129 -1.27 -2.48 7.41
C ALA A 129 -0.54 -2.34 8.74
N GLU A 130 -0.16 -1.10 9.09
CA GLU A 130 0.82 -0.85 10.15
C GLU A 130 0.26 0.06 11.24
N LEU A 131 -0.15 1.27 10.86
CA LEU A 131 -0.38 2.34 11.83
C LEU A 131 -1.54 2.04 12.78
N LEU A 132 -2.60 1.37 12.31
CA LEU A 132 -3.80 1.08 13.08
C LEU A 132 -3.57 0.09 14.22
N ALA A 133 -2.61 -0.83 14.07
CA ALA A 133 -2.24 -1.73 15.14
C ALA A 133 -1.38 -1.04 16.20
N ALA A 134 -0.73 0.09 15.89
CA ALA A 134 0.04 0.89 16.85
C ALA A 134 0.99 0.04 17.71
N TYR A 135 1.65 -0.93 17.06
CA TYR A 135 2.54 -1.90 17.70
C TYR A 135 4.01 -1.46 17.66
N ASP A 136 4.31 -0.41 16.91
CA ASP A 136 5.67 0.03 16.60
C ASP A 136 6.06 1.29 17.40
N ASP A 137 7.36 1.55 17.51
CA ASP A 137 7.92 2.66 18.29
C ASP A 137 7.62 4.05 17.68
N SER A 138 7.29 4.08 16.38
CA SER A 138 6.81 5.27 15.66
C SER A 138 5.43 5.76 16.15
N THR A 139 4.73 4.96 16.96
CA THR A 139 3.38 5.27 17.45
C THR A 139 3.36 6.59 18.23
N GLY A 140 2.53 7.53 17.79
CA GLY A 140 2.35 8.82 18.48
C GLY A 140 3.39 9.89 18.15
N ASP A 141 4.42 9.59 17.36
CA ASP A 141 5.30 10.62 16.77
C ASP A 141 4.69 11.13 15.45
N PRO A 142 4.24 12.40 15.37
CA PRO A 142 3.65 12.95 14.15
C PRO A 142 4.56 12.89 12.93
N GLY A 143 5.87 13.05 13.10
CA GLY A 143 6.85 13.03 12.02
C GLY A 143 7.03 11.62 11.46
N ALA A 144 7.25 10.65 12.34
CA ALA A 144 7.39 9.24 11.98
C ALA A 144 6.09 8.71 11.35
N VAL A 145 4.92 9.03 11.91
CA VAL A 145 3.61 8.63 11.37
C VAL A 145 3.38 9.22 9.98
N ALA A 146 3.76 10.49 9.74
CA ALA A 146 3.62 11.10 8.42
C ALA A 146 4.52 10.44 7.38
N PHE A 147 5.77 10.13 7.74
CA PHE A 147 6.68 9.37 6.88
C PHE A 147 6.13 7.97 6.60
N ALA A 148 5.72 7.24 7.63
CA ALA A 148 5.15 5.90 7.55
C ALA A 148 3.89 5.86 6.67
N LEU A 149 3.04 6.88 6.73
CA LEU A 149 1.86 6.98 5.86
C LEU A 149 2.23 7.01 4.36
N ILE A 150 3.30 7.73 4.00
CA ILE A 150 3.79 7.81 2.62
C ILE A 150 4.49 6.50 2.24
N PHE A 151 5.39 6.02 3.10
CA PHE A 151 6.18 4.82 2.86
C PHE A 151 5.28 3.58 2.73
N PHE A 152 4.39 3.33 3.70
CA PHE A 152 3.42 2.25 3.66
C PHE A 152 2.31 2.47 2.62
N GLY A 153 2.04 3.72 2.25
CA GLY A 153 1.19 4.03 1.11
C GLY A 153 1.80 3.54 -0.21
N ALA A 154 3.12 3.66 -0.36
CA ALA A 154 3.86 3.10 -1.48
C ALA A 154 3.98 1.56 -1.37
N LEU A 155 4.29 1.04 -0.19
CA LEU A 155 4.54 -0.39 0.03
C LEU A 155 3.26 -1.24 -0.05
N TYR A 156 2.15 -0.81 0.56
CA TYR A 156 0.88 -1.55 0.56
C TYR A 156 -0.17 -0.94 -0.36
N GLY A 157 -0.30 0.40 -0.35
CA GLY A 157 -1.33 1.09 -1.14
C GLY A 157 -1.13 0.98 -2.65
N ALA A 158 0.09 1.20 -3.14
CA ALA A 158 0.39 1.15 -4.57
C ALA A 158 0.15 -0.24 -5.18
N PRO A 159 0.63 -1.36 -4.60
CA PRO A 159 0.31 -2.69 -5.14
C PRO A 159 -1.17 -3.06 -4.99
N ALA A 160 -1.86 -2.62 -3.91
CA ALA A 160 -3.31 -2.81 -3.79
C ALA A 160 -4.05 -2.15 -4.96
N LEU A 161 -3.67 -0.92 -5.28
CA LEU A 161 -4.23 -0.16 -6.39
C LEU A 161 -3.94 -0.82 -7.74
N LEU A 162 -2.71 -1.31 -7.96
CA LEU A 162 -2.31 -2.04 -9.17
C LEU A 162 -3.11 -3.35 -9.34
N ALA A 163 -3.19 -4.18 -8.29
CA ALA A 163 -3.93 -5.44 -8.32
C ALA A 163 -5.41 -5.22 -8.60
N ARG A 164 -6.00 -4.21 -7.95
CA ARG A 164 -7.38 -3.80 -8.18
C ARG A 164 -7.59 -3.32 -9.61
N ASP A 165 -6.72 -2.46 -10.12
CA ASP A 165 -6.83 -1.92 -11.48
C ASP A 165 -6.69 -3.02 -12.55
N LEU A 166 -5.76 -3.97 -12.35
CA LEU A 166 -5.59 -5.15 -13.18
C LEU A 166 -6.87 -5.98 -13.24
N VAL A 167 -7.45 -6.32 -12.08
CA VAL A 167 -8.71 -7.07 -11.99
C VAL A 167 -9.83 -6.36 -12.72
N ARG A 168 -9.96 -5.03 -12.58
CA ARG A 168 -11.00 -4.27 -13.29
C ARG A 168 -10.77 -4.20 -14.79
N ARG A 169 -9.52 -4.06 -15.26
CA ARG A 169 -9.18 -4.07 -16.70
C ARG A 169 -9.47 -5.41 -17.35
N CYS A 170 -9.22 -6.51 -16.64
CA CYS A 170 -9.47 -7.85 -17.14
C CYS A 170 -10.93 -8.30 -16.99
N GLY A 171 -11.83 -7.45 -16.47
CA GLY A 171 -13.22 -7.82 -16.20
C GLY A 171 -13.37 -8.88 -15.11
N TRP A 172 -12.37 -9.05 -14.25
CA TRP A 172 -12.36 -10.05 -13.18
C TRP A 172 -13.11 -9.57 -11.93
N GLY A 173 -13.45 -10.53 -11.08
CA GLY A 173 -14.19 -10.29 -9.84
C GLY A 173 -13.32 -10.26 -8.58
N TRP A 174 -13.97 -9.98 -7.45
CA TRP A 174 -13.36 -10.00 -6.11
C TRP A 174 -12.59 -11.28 -5.75
N PRO A 175 -12.98 -12.49 -6.20
CA PRO A 175 -12.20 -13.70 -5.88
C PRO A 175 -10.81 -13.72 -6.49
N SER A 176 -10.65 -13.21 -7.72
CA SER A 176 -9.32 -13.01 -8.31
C SER A 176 -8.55 -11.94 -7.54
N LEU A 177 -9.23 -10.87 -7.10
CA LEU A 177 -8.60 -9.81 -6.32
C LEU A 177 -8.09 -10.29 -4.96
N LEU A 178 -8.87 -11.11 -4.23
CA LEU A 178 -8.45 -11.70 -2.96
C LEU A 178 -7.24 -12.62 -3.13
N LEU A 179 -7.15 -13.37 -4.23
CA LEU A 179 -5.99 -14.19 -4.54
C LEU A 179 -4.75 -13.33 -4.88
N LEU A 180 -4.93 -12.21 -5.59
CA LEU A 180 -3.82 -11.27 -5.79
C LEU A 180 -3.38 -10.61 -4.48
N PHE A 181 -4.30 -10.33 -3.56
CA PHE A 181 -3.94 -9.86 -2.22
C PHE A 181 -3.23 -10.93 -1.39
N ALA A 182 -3.59 -12.20 -1.53
CA ALA A 182 -2.84 -13.31 -0.93
C ALA A 182 -1.42 -13.38 -1.49
N ALA A 183 -1.27 -13.24 -2.82
CA ALA A 183 0.03 -13.16 -3.46
C ALA A 183 0.87 -11.98 -2.94
N LEU A 184 0.26 -10.80 -2.79
CA LEU A 184 0.93 -9.62 -2.25
C LEU A 184 1.31 -9.78 -0.77
N GLY A 185 0.41 -10.30 0.07
CA GLY A 185 0.69 -10.54 1.49
C GLY A 185 1.82 -11.55 1.69
N THR A 186 1.82 -12.65 0.93
CA THR A 186 2.94 -13.61 0.92
C THR A 186 4.22 -12.99 0.38
N ALA A 187 4.16 -12.18 -0.67
CA ALA A 187 5.35 -11.51 -1.21
C ALA A 187 5.96 -10.54 -0.19
N GLN A 188 5.13 -9.75 0.52
CA GLN A 188 5.60 -8.83 1.55
C GLN A 188 6.31 -9.60 2.67
N ALA A 189 5.59 -10.52 3.33
CA ALA A 189 6.04 -11.20 4.53
C ALA A 189 7.18 -12.21 4.29
N CYS A 190 7.27 -12.79 3.09
CA CYS A 190 8.24 -13.86 2.80
C CYS A 190 9.36 -13.45 1.83
N LEU A 191 9.12 -12.52 0.90
CA LEU A 191 10.09 -12.19 -0.15
C LEU A 191 10.71 -10.79 0.03
N ILE A 192 9.97 -9.84 0.62
CA ILE A 192 10.41 -8.45 0.75
C ILE A 192 11.03 -8.23 2.12
N ASP A 193 10.24 -8.32 3.20
CA ASP A 193 10.74 -8.13 4.57
C ASP A 193 11.31 -9.41 5.19
N GLN A 194 10.94 -10.58 4.64
CA GLN A 194 11.35 -11.91 5.08
C GLN A 194 11.11 -12.17 6.59
N SER A 195 10.19 -11.41 7.19
CA SER A 195 9.77 -11.49 8.59
C SER A 195 9.40 -12.91 8.99
N MET A 196 8.73 -13.64 8.10
CA MET A 196 8.31 -15.02 8.32
C MET A 196 9.45 -15.99 8.64
N PHE A 197 10.65 -15.70 8.16
CA PHE A 197 11.83 -16.53 8.36
C PHE A 197 12.72 -16.02 9.49
N SER A 198 12.41 -14.86 10.06
CA SER A 198 13.21 -14.32 11.15
C SER A 198 12.99 -15.11 12.44
N VAL A 199 14.11 -15.41 13.08
CA VAL A 199 14.15 -15.99 14.41
C VAL A 199 13.84 -14.88 15.43
N ASP A 200 14.47 -13.71 15.30
CA ASP A 200 14.19 -12.51 16.09
C ASP A 200 13.76 -11.36 15.17
N TYR A 201 12.55 -10.86 15.34
CA TYR A 201 11.98 -9.86 14.44
C TYR A 201 12.10 -8.47 15.05
N GLN A 202 13.20 -7.76 14.78
CA GLN A 202 13.32 -6.32 15.08
C GLN A 202 13.05 -5.97 16.57
N GLY A 203 13.40 -6.86 17.50
CA GLY A 203 13.14 -6.66 18.93
C GLY A 203 11.66 -6.76 19.34
N TYR A 204 10.80 -7.33 18.48
CA TYR A 204 9.38 -7.52 18.74
C TYR A 204 9.17 -8.46 19.93
N GLU A 205 8.60 -7.92 21.01
CA GLU A 205 8.37 -8.64 22.25
C GLU A 205 7.42 -9.83 22.04
N GLY A 206 7.83 -11.01 22.50
CA GLY A 206 7.03 -12.24 22.38
C GLY A 206 7.14 -12.95 21.03
N TRP A 207 7.87 -12.40 20.05
CA TRP A 207 7.93 -12.96 18.68
C TRP A 207 8.37 -14.43 18.66
N GLN A 208 9.43 -14.75 19.41
CA GLN A 208 10.00 -16.09 19.49
C GLN A 208 9.02 -17.05 20.13
N GLU A 209 8.39 -16.65 21.24
CA GLU A 209 7.43 -17.46 21.98
C GLU A 209 6.24 -17.81 21.09
N THR A 210 5.64 -16.83 20.41
CA THR A 210 4.55 -17.02 19.45
C THR A 210 4.97 -17.94 18.29
N ARG A 211 6.18 -17.73 17.76
CA ARG A 211 6.74 -18.56 16.66
C ARG A 211 6.92 -20.00 17.10
N GLN A 212 7.50 -20.25 18.26
CA GLN A 212 7.80 -21.58 18.78
C GLN A 212 6.52 -22.34 19.15
N ALA A 213 5.50 -21.66 19.67
CA ALA A 213 4.23 -22.25 20.06
C ALA A 213 3.51 -22.99 18.91
N THR A 214 3.79 -22.60 17.66
CA THR A 214 3.17 -23.18 16.45
C THR A 214 4.18 -23.44 15.34
N LEU A 215 5.43 -23.73 15.68
CA LEU A 215 6.49 -23.95 14.72
C LEU A 215 6.15 -25.13 13.80
N ILE A 216 6.31 -24.91 12.49
CA ILE A 216 6.32 -25.95 11.46
C ILE A 216 7.78 -26.18 11.06
N PRO A 217 8.48 -27.20 11.61
CA PRO A 217 9.92 -27.33 11.43
C PRO A 217 10.36 -27.45 9.97
N ALA A 218 9.58 -28.15 9.16
CA ALA A 218 9.86 -28.34 7.74
C ALA A 218 9.87 -27.03 6.92
N LEU A 219 9.16 -26.00 7.38
CA LEU A 219 9.08 -24.69 6.73
C LEU A 219 9.91 -23.63 7.46
N GLY A 220 10.26 -23.86 8.72
CA GLY A 220 10.97 -22.90 9.56
C GLY A 220 10.13 -21.68 9.94
N ILE A 221 8.80 -21.80 9.95
CA ILE A 221 7.86 -20.71 10.25
C ILE A 221 6.87 -21.11 11.35
N GLY A 222 6.40 -20.13 12.14
CA GLY A 222 5.27 -20.32 13.06
C GLY A 222 3.93 -20.17 12.34
N ALA A 223 2.99 -21.09 12.58
CA ALA A 223 1.67 -21.05 11.93
C ALA A 223 0.84 -19.82 12.37
N THR A 224 0.96 -19.40 13.63
CA THR A 224 0.33 -18.18 14.15
C THR A 224 0.87 -16.94 13.41
N ASN A 225 2.19 -16.82 13.26
CA ASN A 225 2.81 -15.71 12.52
C ASN A 225 2.38 -15.73 11.04
N ALA A 226 2.34 -16.91 10.41
CA ALA A 226 1.90 -17.05 9.03
C ALA A 226 0.44 -16.60 8.85
N TYR A 227 -0.44 -16.95 9.78
CA TYR A 227 -1.81 -16.44 9.79
C TYR A 227 -1.84 -14.92 9.96
N ASN A 228 -1.19 -14.39 11.01
CA ASN A 228 -1.20 -12.97 11.34
C ASN A 228 -0.65 -12.10 10.20
N PHE A 229 0.47 -12.48 9.60
CA PHE A 229 1.11 -11.69 8.55
C PHE A 229 0.40 -11.87 7.21
N ILE A 230 0.22 -13.12 6.74
CA ILE A 230 -0.32 -13.34 5.39
C ILE A 230 -1.81 -13.01 5.36
N VAL A 231 -2.61 -13.58 6.27
CA VAL A 231 -4.06 -13.33 6.29
C VAL A 231 -4.34 -11.91 6.78
N GLY A 232 -3.57 -11.41 7.74
CA GLY A 232 -3.67 -10.01 8.17
C GLY A 232 -3.39 -9.04 7.03
N HIS A 233 -2.37 -9.26 6.20
CA HIS A 233 -2.15 -8.42 5.01
C HIS A 233 -3.31 -8.50 4.02
N VAL A 234 -3.81 -9.69 3.72
CA VAL A 234 -4.97 -9.87 2.83
C VAL A 234 -6.14 -9.02 3.30
N ILE A 235 -6.46 -9.05 4.59
CA ILE A 235 -7.63 -8.37 5.15
C ILE A 235 -7.36 -6.88 5.35
N TYR A 236 -6.37 -6.55 6.19
CA TYR A 236 -6.20 -5.21 6.74
C TYR A 236 -5.39 -4.29 5.84
N SER A 237 -4.34 -4.81 5.19
CA SER A 237 -3.52 -4.01 4.26
C SER A 237 -4.20 -3.80 2.92
N PHE A 238 -5.05 -4.76 2.47
CA PHE A 238 -5.56 -4.76 1.10
C PHE A 238 -7.09 -4.79 0.99
N ALA A 239 -7.74 -5.89 1.38
CA ALA A 239 -9.14 -6.13 1.05
C ALA A 239 -10.08 -5.11 1.69
N ALA A 240 -9.89 -4.80 2.98
CA ALA A 240 -10.72 -3.85 3.70
C ALA A 240 -10.56 -2.42 3.17
N PRO A 241 -9.33 -1.86 3.04
CA PRO A 241 -9.12 -0.55 2.40
C PRO A 241 -9.72 -0.45 0.99
N VAL A 242 -9.53 -1.47 0.15
CA VAL A 242 -10.06 -1.47 -1.22
C VAL A 242 -11.59 -1.53 -1.25
N ALA A 243 -12.20 -2.33 -0.37
CA ALA A 243 -13.66 -2.42 -0.29
C ALA A 243 -14.30 -1.11 0.17
N LEU A 244 -13.70 -0.41 1.15
CA LEU A 244 -14.13 0.93 1.57
C LEU A 244 -13.97 1.92 0.41
N ALA A 245 -12.81 1.91 -0.24
CA ALA A 245 -12.51 2.83 -1.33
C ALA A 245 -13.48 2.65 -2.51
N GLU A 246 -13.80 1.42 -2.89
CA GLU A 246 -14.79 1.15 -3.95
C GLU A 246 -16.20 1.66 -3.59
N ALA A 247 -16.57 1.64 -2.31
CA ALA A 247 -17.86 2.14 -1.84
C ALA A 247 -17.94 3.67 -1.69
N TRP A 248 -16.82 4.39 -1.58
CA TRP A 248 -16.84 5.86 -1.52
C TRP A 248 -17.34 6.52 -2.82
N VAL A 249 -17.14 5.87 -3.97
CA VAL A 249 -17.63 6.31 -5.28
C VAL A 249 -18.14 5.09 -6.10
N PRO A 250 -19.36 4.61 -5.82
CA PRO A 250 -19.91 3.37 -6.39
C PRO A 250 -19.83 3.28 -7.92
N ARG A 251 -20.13 4.38 -8.62
CA ARG A 251 -20.07 4.48 -10.09
C ARG A 251 -18.69 4.11 -10.67
N ARG A 252 -17.61 4.27 -9.92
CA ARG A 252 -16.23 3.94 -10.33
C ARG A 252 -15.73 2.62 -9.80
N ALA A 253 -16.49 1.92 -8.94
CA ALA A 253 -16.02 0.70 -8.27
C ALA A 253 -15.56 -0.38 -9.26
N ARG A 254 -16.25 -0.52 -10.41
CA ARG A 254 -15.92 -1.52 -11.44
C ARG A 254 -15.03 -0.99 -12.58
N GLN A 255 -14.65 0.29 -12.54
CA GLN A 255 -13.86 0.92 -13.60
C GLN A 255 -12.39 1.02 -13.21
N PRO A 256 -11.42 0.84 -14.12
CA PRO A 256 -10.02 1.20 -13.85
C PRO A 256 -9.90 2.66 -13.38
N TRP A 257 -9.09 2.90 -12.35
CA TRP A 257 -8.82 4.24 -11.80
C TRP A 257 -7.53 4.82 -12.36
N LEU A 258 -6.55 3.97 -12.66
CA LEU A 258 -5.26 4.41 -13.17
C LEU A 258 -5.31 4.61 -14.69
N GLY A 259 -4.52 5.58 -15.16
CA GLY A 259 -4.07 5.63 -16.55
C GLY A 259 -2.63 5.09 -16.65
N PRO A 260 -2.03 5.04 -17.85
CA PRO A 260 -0.68 4.51 -18.03
C PRO A 260 0.38 5.17 -17.13
N ILE A 261 0.32 6.50 -16.98
CA ILE A 261 1.23 7.24 -16.08
C ILE A 261 1.02 6.83 -14.62
N GLY A 262 -0.23 6.79 -14.17
CA GLY A 262 -0.54 6.38 -12.79
C GLY A 262 -0.11 4.95 -12.49
N THR A 263 -0.20 4.05 -13.46
CA THR A 263 0.33 2.68 -13.37
C THR A 263 1.85 2.68 -13.20
N VAL A 264 2.59 3.43 -14.03
CA VAL A 264 4.04 3.54 -13.91
C VAL A 264 4.44 4.12 -12.54
N VAL A 265 3.78 5.19 -12.10
CA VAL A 265 4.05 5.80 -10.79
C VAL A 265 3.80 4.80 -9.66
N ALA A 266 2.69 4.06 -9.68
CA ALA A 266 2.40 3.06 -8.65
C ALA A 266 3.42 1.90 -8.67
N VAL A 267 3.85 1.45 -9.84
CA VAL A 267 4.90 0.40 -9.96
C VAL A 267 6.23 0.90 -9.41
N LEU A 268 6.65 2.12 -9.75
CA LEU A 268 7.89 2.71 -9.24
C LEU A 268 7.82 2.96 -7.74
N ALA A 269 6.69 3.41 -7.21
CA ALA A 269 6.50 3.62 -5.79
C ALA A 269 6.61 2.29 -5.01
N TYR A 270 5.90 1.25 -5.47
CA TYR A 270 5.98 -0.07 -4.86
C TYR A 270 7.39 -0.67 -4.96
N GLY A 271 7.99 -0.65 -6.16
CA GLY A 271 9.33 -1.18 -6.37
C GLY A 271 10.40 -0.44 -5.59
N GLY A 272 10.27 0.89 -5.44
CA GLY A 272 11.15 1.72 -4.63
C GLY A 272 11.05 1.37 -3.14
N ALA A 273 9.83 1.28 -2.60
CA ALA A 273 9.63 0.89 -1.19
C ALA A 273 10.13 -0.54 -0.91
N ALA A 274 9.82 -1.49 -1.78
CA ALA A 274 10.31 -2.86 -1.66
C ALA A 274 11.84 -2.95 -1.77
N ALA A 275 12.46 -2.16 -2.65
CA ALA A 275 13.91 -2.11 -2.79
C ALA A 275 14.60 -1.53 -1.54
N LEU A 276 13.98 -0.56 -0.87
CA LEU A 276 14.50 -0.03 0.40
C LEU A 276 14.54 -1.12 1.47
N ILE A 277 13.47 -1.89 1.62
CA ILE A 277 13.43 -3.01 2.59
C ILE A 277 14.46 -4.08 2.21
N LEU A 278 14.49 -4.51 0.95
CA LEU A 278 15.46 -5.51 0.50
C LEU A 278 16.93 -5.07 0.63
N SER A 279 17.17 -3.75 0.63
CA SER A 279 18.51 -3.20 0.79
C SER A 279 19.02 -3.31 2.23
N ASP A 280 18.10 -3.40 3.20
CA ASP A 280 18.40 -3.60 4.61
C ASP A 280 18.84 -5.06 4.88
N PRO A 281 20.07 -5.28 5.42
CA PRO A 281 20.53 -6.61 5.81
C PRO A 281 19.65 -7.33 6.82
N GLU A 282 18.98 -6.60 7.72
CA GLU A 282 18.13 -7.21 8.76
C GLU A 282 16.85 -7.83 8.18
N SER A 283 16.47 -7.39 6.98
CA SER A 283 15.34 -7.93 6.21
C SER A 283 15.70 -9.17 5.38
N ARG A 284 16.86 -9.83 5.62
CA ARG A 284 17.36 -10.97 4.84
C ARG A 284 17.47 -12.27 5.64
N SER A 285 16.34 -12.72 6.19
CA SER A 285 16.27 -13.92 7.05
C SER A 285 15.98 -15.23 6.31
N GLY A 286 15.52 -15.19 5.06
CA GLY A 286 15.07 -16.35 4.30
C GLY A 286 16.20 -17.14 3.64
N THR A 287 16.19 -18.46 3.81
CA THR A 287 17.08 -19.36 3.05
C THR A 287 16.65 -19.48 1.57
N PRO A 288 17.56 -19.81 0.63
CA PRO A 288 17.18 -19.95 -0.77
C PRO A 288 16.00 -20.89 -1.05
N PRO A 289 15.87 -22.07 -0.38
CA PRO A 289 14.68 -22.92 -0.54
C PRO A 289 13.38 -22.27 -0.05
N GLN A 290 13.42 -21.57 1.08
CA GLN A 290 12.25 -20.85 1.63
C GLN A 290 11.78 -19.74 0.67
N LEU A 291 12.73 -18.98 0.10
CA LEU A 291 12.43 -17.96 -0.90
C LEU A 291 11.86 -18.57 -2.18
N ALA A 292 12.42 -19.70 -2.64
CA ALA A 292 11.92 -20.41 -3.83
C ALA A 292 10.49 -20.93 -3.64
N VAL A 293 10.19 -21.55 -2.49
CA VAL A 293 8.83 -22.01 -2.15
C VAL A 293 7.86 -20.84 -2.08
N SER A 294 8.26 -19.74 -1.44
CA SER A 294 7.44 -18.53 -1.32
C SER A 294 7.14 -17.90 -2.68
N ALA A 295 8.14 -17.79 -3.56
CA ALA A 295 7.95 -17.34 -4.93
C ALA A 295 7.00 -18.28 -5.72
N GLY A 296 7.13 -19.59 -5.52
CA GLY A 296 6.20 -20.59 -6.07
C GLY A 296 4.76 -20.39 -5.61
N MET A 297 4.54 -20.11 -4.31
CA MET A 297 3.20 -19.81 -3.76
C MET A 297 2.62 -18.52 -4.32
N VAL A 298 3.42 -17.45 -4.41
CA VAL A 298 3.02 -16.18 -5.04
C VAL A 298 2.59 -16.41 -6.49
N ALA A 299 3.39 -17.15 -7.26
CA ALA A 299 3.07 -17.50 -8.64
C ALA A 299 1.79 -18.34 -8.74
N ALA A 300 1.59 -19.31 -7.83
CA ALA A 300 0.38 -20.13 -7.77
C ALA A 300 -0.87 -19.29 -7.50
N PHE A 301 -0.82 -18.33 -6.57
CA PHE A 301 -1.94 -17.42 -6.32
C PHE A 301 -2.26 -16.52 -7.52
N ILE A 302 -1.24 -15.97 -8.19
CA ILE A 302 -1.42 -15.17 -9.41
C ILE A 302 -2.05 -16.01 -10.53
N ALA A 303 -1.55 -17.24 -10.73
CA ALA A 303 -2.09 -18.16 -11.72
C ALA A 303 -3.55 -18.53 -11.40
N ALA A 304 -3.86 -18.85 -10.14
CA ALA A 304 -5.22 -19.13 -9.70
C ALA A 304 -6.15 -17.92 -9.90
N ALA A 305 -5.69 -16.71 -9.61
CA ALA A 305 -6.44 -15.48 -9.82
C ALA A 305 -6.81 -15.31 -11.31
N ALA A 306 -5.85 -15.55 -12.21
CA ALA A 306 -6.05 -15.47 -13.64
C ALA A 306 -6.99 -16.57 -14.18
N LEU A 307 -6.84 -17.82 -13.71
CA LEU A 307 -7.70 -18.93 -14.11
C LEU A 307 -9.16 -18.70 -13.70
N ILE A 308 -9.40 -18.29 -12.45
CA ILE A 308 -10.74 -17.97 -11.94
C ILE A 308 -11.32 -16.75 -12.65
N GLY A 309 -10.48 -15.73 -12.89
CA GLY A 309 -10.88 -14.50 -13.56
C GLY A 309 -11.33 -14.75 -15.01
N ARG A 310 -10.53 -15.49 -15.78
CA ARG A 310 -10.84 -15.85 -17.18
C ARG A 310 -12.12 -16.68 -17.28
N ARG A 311 -12.28 -17.70 -16.42
CA ARG A 311 -13.52 -18.53 -16.41
C ARG A 311 -14.78 -17.71 -16.20
N ARG A 312 -14.71 -16.69 -15.33
CA ARG A 312 -15.85 -15.79 -15.07
C ARG A 312 -16.11 -14.78 -16.18
N ALA A 313 -15.04 -14.29 -16.83
CA ALA A 313 -15.18 -13.37 -17.96
C ALA A 313 -15.75 -14.09 -19.21
N SER A 314 -15.43 -15.38 -19.40
CA SER A 314 -15.94 -16.19 -20.51
C SER A 314 -17.34 -16.77 -20.28
N GLY A 315 -17.77 -16.89 -19.03
CA GLY A 315 -19.12 -17.37 -18.71
C GLY A 315 -20.16 -16.32 -19.05
N SER A 316 -21.10 -16.65 -19.95
CA SER A 316 -22.33 -15.88 -20.14
C SER A 316 -22.92 -15.53 -18.76
N HIS A 317 -23.20 -14.25 -18.52
CA HIS A 317 -23.92 -13.77 -17.34
C HIS A 317 -25.30 -14.42 -17.33
N ARG A 318 -25.41 -15.65 -16.84
CA ARG A 318 -26.68 -16.19 -16.39
C ARG A 318 -27.15 -15.25 -15.30
N THR A 319 -28.21 -14.51 -15.60
CA THR A 319 -28.98 -13.73 -14.64
C THR A 319 -29.54 -14.71 -13.63
N THR A 320 -28.75 -14.98 -12.58
CA THR A 320 -29.24 -15.66 -11.39
C THR A 320 -30.27 -14.74 -10.76
N GLU A 321 -31.52 -15.18 -10.70
CA GLU A 321 -32.52 -14.54 -9.86
C GLU A 321 -32.02 -14.57 -8.42
N PHE A 322 -31.87 -13.39 -7.82
CA PHE A 322 -31.36 -13.29 -6.46
C PHE A 322 -32.49 -13.56 -5.47
N ALA A 323 -32.24 -14.41 -4.48
CA ALA A 323 -33.18 -14.74 -3.40
C ALA A 323 -33.36 -13.60 -2.37
N GLY A 324 -33.35 -12.34 -2.81
CA GLY A 324 -33.41 -11.14 -1.96
C GLY A 324 -32.05 -10.56 -1.57
N ARG A 325 -32.08 -9.40 -0.89
CA ARG A 325 -30.89 -8.70 -0.35
C ARG A 325 -30.77 -8.97 1.15
N LEU A 326 -29.55 -9.18 1.63
CA LEU A 326 -29.33 -9.35 3.08
C LEU A 326 -29.46 -7.99 3.79
N PRO A 327 -29.97 -7.95 5.03
CA PRO A 327 -29.90 -6.75 5.83
C PRO A 327 -28.45 -6.45 6.23
N VAL A 328 -28.02 -5.19 6.12
CA VAL A 328 -26.62 -4.78 6.37
C VAL A 328 -26.21 -4.88 7.85
N GLY A 329 -27.16 -4.74 8.79
CA GLY A 329 -26.90 -4.81 10.24
C GLY A 329 -26.38 -6.19 10.69
N PRO A 330 -27.10 -7.29 10.40
CA PRO A 330 -26.63 -8.65 10.66
C PRO A 330 -25.29 -8.96 10.00
N VAL A 331 -25.06 -8.49 8.76
CA VAL A 331 -23.77 -8.70 8.07
C VAL A 331 -22.64 -7.99 8.80
N PHE A 332 -22.86 -6.76 9.27
CA PHE A 332 -21.88 -6.06 10.11
C PHE A 332 -21.61 -6.80 11.43
N ALA A 333 -22.65 -7.24 12.14
CA ALA A 333 -22.51 -7.94 13.41
C ALA A 333 -21.75 -9.27 13.26
N ILE A 334 -22.06 -10.06 12.24
CA ILE A 334 -21.35 -11.32 11.95
C ILE A 334 -19.90 -11.04 11.54
N ALA A 335 -19.65 -10.01 10.73
CA ALA A 335 -18.29 -9.62 10.37
C ALA A 335 -17.46 -9.17 11.59
N LEU A 336 -18.10 -8.45 12.53
CA LEU A 336 -17.48 -8.04 13.77
C LEU A 336 -17.08 -9.26 14.61
N LEU A 337 -17.99 -10.22 14.78
CA LEU A 337 -17.69 -11.48 15.48
C LEU A 337 -16.58 -12.27 14.78
N ALA A 338 -16.62 -12.34 13.45
CA ALA A 338 -15.60 -13.03 12.66
C ALA A 338 -14.21 -12.36 12.76
N ALA A 339 -14.14 -11.08 13.12
CA ALA A 339 -12.89 -10.38 13.40
C ALA A 339 -12.45 -10.49 14.87
N VAL A 340 -13.40 -10.44 15.82
CA VAL A 340 -13.11 -10.55 17.26
C VAL A 340 -12.62 -11.95 17.64
N ILE A 341 -13.26 -13.00 17.12
CA ILE A 341 -12.95 -14.38 17.54
C ILE A 341 -11.47 -14.74 17.27
N PRO A 342 -10.91 -14.54 16.05
CA PRO A 342 -9.48 -14.78 15.82
C PRO A 342 -8.58 -13.88 16.68
N ALA A 343 -8.97 -12.62 16.87
CA ALA A 343 -8.16 -11.67 17.63
C ALA A 343 -8.05 -11.99 19.13
N LEU A 344 -9.02 -12.71 19.69
CA LEU A 344 -9.00 -13.18 21.09
C LEU A 344 -8.59 -14.66 21.21
N SER A 345 -8.24 -15.30 20.10
CA SER A 345 -7.81 -16.69 20.09
C SER A 345 -6.40 -16.82 20.66
N SER A 346 -6.10 -17.98 21.25
CA SER A 346 -4.76 -18.25 21.78
C SER A 346 -3.72 -18.36 20.66
N GLU A 347 -2.47 -18.04 20.98
CA GLU A 347 -1.37 -18.10 20.01
C GLU A 347 -0.85 -19.52 19.72
N GLY A 348 -1.51 -20.54 20.26
CA GLY A 348 -1.21 -21.95 20.01
C GLY A 348 -2.01 -22.55 18.86
N TRP A 349 -1.80 -23.85 18.60
CA TRP A 349 -2.49 -24.58 17.53
C TRP A 349 -4.02 -24.51 17.60
N GLY A 350 -4.58 -24.50 18.81
CA GLY A 350 -6.03 -24.34 19.00
C GLY A 350 -6.55 -23.03 18.41
N GLY A 351 -5.89 -21.90 18.69
CA GLY A 351 -6.27 -20.62 18.14
C GLY A 351 -5.97 -20.47 16.65
N VAL A 352 -4.92 -21.12 16.12
CA VAL A 352 -4.69 -21.21 14.67
C VAL A 352 -5.88 -21.90 13.98
N LEU A 353 -6.33 -23.04 14.49
CA LEU A 353 -7.46 -23.78 13.92
C LEU A 353 -8.76 -22.97 13.97
N VAL A 354 -9.04 -22.32 15.11
CA VAL A 354 -10.21 -21.43 15.27
C VAL A 354 -10.13 -20.27 14.28
N SER A 355 -8.98 -19.61 14.20
CA SER A 355 -8.76 -18.44 13.34
C SER A 355 -8.93 -18.78 11.86
N LEU A 356 -8.39 -19.92 11.41
CA LEU A 356 -8.56 -20.42 10.05
C LEU A 356 -10.01 -20.83 9.76
N ALA A 357 -10.66 -21.53 10.69
CA ALA A 357 -12.04 -21.97 10.52
C ALA A 357 -13.01 -20.77 10.43
N VAL A 358 -12.86 -19.79 11.32
CA VAL A 358 -13.71 -18.60 11.36
C VAL A 358 -13.44 -17.71 10.15
N THR A 359 -12.19 -17.37 9.87
CA THR A 359 -11.85 -16.46 8.76
C THR A 359 -12.14 -17.10 7.41
N GLY A 360 -11.73 -18.36 7.22
CA GLY A 360 -11.96 -19.12 5.99
C GLY A 360 -13.44 -19.42 5.77
N GLY A 361 -14.14 -19.89 6.81
CA GLY A 361 -15.58 -20.15 6.77
C GLY A 361 -16.38 -18.88 6.46
N PHE A 362 -16.04 -17.75 7.10
CA PHE A 362 -16.67 -16.46 6.83
C PHE A 362 -16.39 -15.97 5.40
N GLY A 363 -15.14 -16.08 4.93
CA GLY A 363 -14.78 -15.77 3.55
C GLY A 363 -15.57 -16.59 2.54
N ILE A 364 -15.68 -17.92 2.74
CA ILE A 364 -16.49 -18.80 1.90
C ILE A 364 -17.97 -18.40 1.95
N ALA A 365 -18.51 -18.11 3.14
CA ALA A 365 -19.89 -17.67 3.30
C ALA A 365 -20.18 -16.38 2.52
N ILE A 366 -19.26 -15.40 2.54
CA ILE A 366 -19.36 -14.19 1.70
C ILE A 366 -19.38 -14.57 0.22
N LEU A 367 -18.47 -15.43 -0.23
CA LEU A 367 -18.40 -15.81 -1.65
C LEU A 367 -19.64 -16.55 -2.15
N VAL A 368 -20.23 -17.40 -1.31
CA VAL A 368 -21.47 -18.13 -1.62
C VAL A 368 -22.66 -17.17 -1.62
N THR A 369 -22.82 -16.37 -0.56
CA THR A 369 -23.93 -15.42 -0.45
C THR A 369 -23.86 -14.32 -1.52
N ALA A 370 -22.67 -13.89 -1.92
CA ALA A 370 -22.50 -12.94 -3.01
C ALA A 370 -22.87 -13.48 -4.40
N ARG A 371 -22.97 -14.80 -4.56
CA ARG A 371 -23.47 -15.44 -5.78
C ARG A 371 -24.97 -15.68 -5.77
N THR A 372 -25.56 -15.93 -4.59
CA THR A 372 -26.96 -16.36 -4.48
C THR A 372 -27.91 -15.25 -4.02
N ARG A 373 -27.37 -14.18 -3.43
CA ARG A 373 -28.15 -13.04 -2.93
C ARG A 373 -27.62 -11.72 -3.51
N GLY A 374 -28.44 -10.68 -3.42
CA GLY A 374 -28.09 -9.34 -3.90
C GLY A 374 -27.01 -8.66 -3.05
N TRP A 375 -25.76 -9.12 -3.16
CA TRP A 375 -24.60 -8.56 -2.48
C TRP A 375 -24.14 -7.28 -3.17
N SER A 376 -24.08 -6.20 -2.39
CA SER A 376 -23.77 -4.86 -2.88
C SER A 376 -22.44 -4.34 -2.32
N LEU A 377 -21.93 -3.25 -2.89
CA LEU A 377 -20.73 -2.56 -2.37
C LEU A 377 -20.88 -2.18 -0.89
N ARG A 378 -22.12 -1.88 -0.46
CA ARG A 378 -22.42 -1.57 0.93
C ARG A 378 -22.16 -2.77 1.85
N HIS A 379 -22.44 -3.99 1.41
CA HIS A 379 -22.14 -5.21 2.16
C HIS A 379 -20.64 -5.41 2.32
N SER A 380 -19.87 -5.27 1.22
CA SER A 380 -18.41 -5.32 1.28
C SER A 380 -17.82 -4.24 2.18
N ALA A 381 -18.38 -3.02 2.15
CA ALA A 381 -17.94 -1.92 2.99
C ALA A 381 -18.20 -2.14 4.48
N VAL A 382 -19.37 -2.69 4.87
CA VAL A 382 -19.63 -2.98 6.30
C VAL A 382 -18.75 -4.11 6.82
N VAL A 383 -18.44 -5.11 6.00
CA VAL A 383 -17.48 -6.17 6.37
C VAL A 383 -16.10 -5.56 6.58
N ALA A 384 -15.61 -4.78 5.63
CA ALA A 384 -14.32 -4.10 5.73
C ALA A 384 -14.23 -3.18 6.96
N PHE A 385 -15.29 -2.40 7.20
CA PHE A 385 -15.37 -1.52 8.35
C PHE A 385 -15.33 -2.29 9.68
N ALA A 386 -16.05 -3.42 9.79
CA ALA A 386 -16.05 -4.24 11.00
C ALA A 386 -14.63 -4.76 11.35
N PHE A 387 -13.90 -5.29 10.37
CA PHE A 387 -12.53 -5.78 10.59
C PHE A 387 -11.57 -4.67 11.02
N LEU A 388 -11.58 -3.53 10.31
CA LEU A 388 -10.72 -2.39 10.68
C LEU A 388 -11.10 -1.81 12.05
N LEU A 389 -12.39 -1.76 12.38
CA LEU A 389 -12.86 -1.29 13.67
C LEU A 389 -12.34 -2.18 14.81
N VAL A 390 -12.42 -3.50 14.67
CA VAL A 390 -11.89 -4.45 15.67
C VAL A 390 -10.40 -4.27 15.84
N ARG A 391 -9.63 -4.18 14.75
CA ARG A 391 -8.18 -3.94 14.81
C ARG A 391 -7.85 -2.64 15.54
N GLY A 392 -8.55 -1.55 15.23
CA GLY A 392 -8.37 -0.26 15.91
C GLY A 392 -8.77 -0.26 17.38
N LEU A 393 -9.80 -1.02 17.76
CA LEU A 393 -10.21 -1.17 19.17
C LEU A 393 -9.18 -1.97 19.98
N LEU A 394 -8.62 -3.03 19.40
CA LEU A 394 -7.61 -3.85 20.06
C LEU A 394 -6.31 -3.10 20.31
N ALA A 395 -5.95 -2.12 19.49
CA ALA A 395 -4.77 -1.27 19.75
C ALA A 395 -4.83 -0.56 21.12
N PHE A 396 -6.02 -0.40 21.72
CA PHE A 396 -6.16 0.13 23.07
C PHE A 396 -5.82 -0.87 24.18
N THR A 397 -5.79 -2.18 23.90
CA THR A 397 -5.64 -3.23 24.91
C THR A 397 -4.21 -3.71 25.13
N TYR A 398 -3.27 -3.28 24.29
CA TYR A 398 -1.84 -3.59 24.44
C TYR A 398 -0.97 -2.33 24.26
N PHE A 399 0.27 -2.41 24.73
CA PHE A 399 1.32 -1.41 24.45
C PHE A 399 2.11 -1.84 23.21
N PRO A 400 2.81 -0.90 22.53
CA PRO A 400 3.68 -1.23 21.41
C PRO A 400 4.59 -2.41 21.75
N LEU A 401 4.73 -3.31 20.78
CA LEU A 401 5.49 -4.55 20.88
C LEU A 401 6.95 -4.32 20.45
N ILE A 402 7.23 -3.17 19.84
CA ILE A 402 8.56 -2.67 19.51
C ILE A 402 8.72 -1.33 20.23
N GLY A 403 9.81 -1.21 20.98
CA GLY A 403 10.19 0.01 21.70
C GLY A 403 9.24 0.44 22.82
N ASP A 404 9.57 1.57 23.44
CA ASP A 404 8.80 2.14 24.56
C ASP A 404 8.13 3.46 24.14
N VAL A 405 6.80 3.48 24.16
CA VAL A 405 6.00 4.68 23.83
C VAL A 405 5.21 5.12 25.04
N ALA A 406 5.33 6.41 25.38
CA ALA A 406 4.57 7.00 26.48
C ALA A 406 3.04 6.85 26.27
N PRO A 407 2.24 6.63 27.33
CA PRO A 407 0.81 6.39 27.20
C PRO A 407 0.03 7.48 26.45
N VAL A 408 0.37 8.76 26.68
CA VAL A 408 -0.38 9.88 26.09
C VAL A 408 -0.24 9.93 24.55
N PRO A 409 0.96 9.95 23.96
CA PRO A 409 1.14 9.83 22.50
C PRO A 409 0.47 8.58 21.92
N LYS A 410 0.60 7.42 22.59
CA LYS A 410 0.00 6.16 22.16
C LYS A 410 -1.52 6.23 22.05
N TYR A 411 -2.20 6.68 23.10
CA TYR A 411 -3.67 6.76 23.08
C TYR A 411 -4.19 7.88 22.18
N ALA A 412 -3.45 8.98 22.02
CA ALA A 412 -3.76 10.02 21.05
C ALA A 412 -3.71 9.48 19.61
N HIS A 413 -2.65 8.77 19.25
CA HIS A 413 -2.50 8.07 17.97
C HIS A 413 -3.67 7.12 17.70
N ASN A 414 -3.93 6.20 18.63
CA ASN A 414 -5.02 5.22 18.50
C ASN A 414 -6.37 5.91 18.29
N THR A 415 -6.63 6.99 19.04
CA THR A 415 -7.86 7.77 18.92
C THR A 415 -7.99 8.41 17.55
N ILE A 416 -6.92 9.02 17.02
CA ILE A 416 -6.94 9.62 15.69
C ILE A 416 -7.21 8.54 14.63
N LEU A 417 -6.51 7.40 14.70
CA LEU A 417 -6.62 6.38 13.66
C LEU A 417 -7.98 5.67 13.66
N ILE A 418 -8.54 5.37 14.84
CA ILE A 418 -9.89 4.80 14.91
C ILE A 418 -10.95 5.81 14.42
N LEU A 419 -10.78 7.11 14.68
CA LEU A 419 -11.67 8.14 14.13
C LEU A 419 -11.60 8.20 12.61
N VAL A 420 -10.41 8.04 12.00
CA VAL A 420 -10.26 7.92 10.55
C VAL A 420 -10.98 6.69 10.01
N VAL A 421 -10.86 5.53 10.68
CA VAL A 421 -11.59 4.29 10.31
C VAL A 421 -13.10 4.50 10.40
N VAL A 422 -13.60 5.12 11.46
CA VAL A 422 -15.03 5.43 11.64
C VAL A 422 -15.53 6.39 10.55
N ALA A 423 -14.78 7.47 10.27
CA ALA A 423 -15.17 8.46 9.26
C ALA A 423 -15.21 7.84 7.85
N THR A 424 -14.19 7.06 7.48
CA THR A 424 -14.10 6.41 6.16
C THR A 424 -15.11 5.28 5.99
N GLY A 425 -15.34 4.48 7.04
CA GLY A 425 -16.38 3.45 7.10
C GLY A 425 -17.78 4.06 6.98
N TRP A 426 -18.08 5.10 7.76
CA TRP A 426 -19.35 5.82 7.69
C TRP A 426 -19.62 6.39 6.30
N LEU A 427 -18.61 7.00 5.67
CA LEU A 427 -18.73 7.55 4.32
C LEU A 427 -19.08 6.47 3.28
N ALA A 428 -18.41 5.32 3.36
CA ALA A 428 -18.65 4.17 2.50
C ALA A 428 -20.08 3.61 2.68
N VAL A 429 -20.55 3.48 3.92
CA VAL A 429 -21.88 2.96 4.24
C VAL A 429 -22.99 3.92 3.82
N ARG A 430 -22.80 5.25 4.00
CA ARG A 430 -23.78 6.27 3.61
C ARG A 430 -23.94 6.35 2.09
N ARG A 431 -22.84 6.42 1.35
CA ARG A 431 -22.89 6.59 -0.11
C ARG A 431 -23.41 5.36 -0.85
N GLY A 432 -23.23 4.17 -0.28
CA GLY A 432 -23.85 2.94 -0.79
C GLY A 432 -25.38 2.88 -0.69
N ALA A 433 -26.03 3.78 0.07
CA ALA A 433 -27.49 3.82 0.22
C ALA A 433 -28.22 4.64 -0.87
N GLY A 434 -27.51 5.51 -1.60
CA GLY A 434 -28.11 6.45 -2.57
C GLY A 434 -28.56 5.81 -3.88
N ASP A 435 -27.85 4.79 -4.37
CA ASP A 435 -28.16 4.15 -5.66
C ASP A 435 -29.36 3.17 -5.59
N GLY A 436 -29.62 2.59 -4.41
CA GLY A 436 -30.74 1.67 -4.22
C GLY A 436 -32.13 2.31 -4.35
N ARG A 437 -32.25 3.63 -4.12
CA ARG A 437 -33.52 4.36 -4.34
C ARG A 437 -33.74 4.73 -5.81
N LYS A 438 -32.69 4.88 -6.60
CA LYS A 438 -32.82 5.21 -8.04
C LYS A 438 -33.15 3.98 -8.88
N GLU A 439 -32.63 2.80 -8.54
CA GLU A 439 -33.03 1.54 -9.19
C GLU A 439 -34.51 1.20 -8.91
N ALA A 440 -35.02 1.46 -7.71
CA ALA A 440 -36.43 1.22 -7.38
C ALA A 440 -37.41 2.18 -8.06
N ALA A 441 -36.95 3.37 -8.49
CA ALA A 441 -37.76 4.39 -9.14
C ALA A 441 -37.78 4.32 -10.68
N HIS A 442 -37.07 3.36 -11.29
CA HIS A 442 -37.09 3.10 -12.74
C HIS A 442 -37.66 1.73 -13.09
N GLY A 443 -38.10 0.97 -12.09
CA GLY A 443 -38.74 -0.35 -12.25
C GLY A 443 -40.18 -0.40 -11.76
N SER A 444 -40.82 0.76 -11.55
CA SER A 444 -42.23 0.89 -11.16
C SER A 444 -43.07 1.43 -12.30
#